data_AF-A0A3M1J368-F1
#
_entry.id   AF-A0A3M1J368-F1
#
_cell.length_a   1.000
_cell.length_b   1.000
_cell.length_c   1.000
_cell.angle_alpha   90.00
_cell.angle_beta   90.00
_cell.angle_gamma   90.00
#
_symmetry.space_group_name_H-M   'P 1'
#
loop_
_entity.id
_entity.type
_entity.pdbx_description
1 polymer ?
#
loop_
_entity_poly.entity_id
_entity_poly.type
_entity_poly.pdbx_seq_one_letter_code
_entity_poly.pdbx_strand_id
1 'polypeptide(L)'
;MKYLWRIASAFVLLGASACGALGQAPESTPTPTPVAASPDGTLQISEPYIQAAGKNGAGYLKINNTGTAADALLSVESDVAAAVELHQSKKGDGNMMQMLPVPRLEIAANDSVELRPGRYHIMLIDLKQELVKGEKINLTLNFERAGPILVTAEVVLGGKPAKNNAGTHEHAEDATMADHADTGALAPVQLSNGQRLNVIATTSIIGDLAKNVGGNKIALSVLVPPGTDPHGFTPTPQDAARMAGAHVILANGLGLEEFLTGLIENAGSHVPLVTLADGIDPHHADPTAAQNDHDHDHGGADPHVWMTPSNAVIMVQNIENALSALDPANAKTYSDNAAAYTARLETLDGWVQSQIDSIPQEKRLMVTDHNSFGYFANRYGLELVGAVVPAYSASAEPSAQELAQLQDAVVNRGAQAIFVGTTVNPVLAERLAQDTGVQLVPLYTGSLGEAGSGAESYIDFIRYNTTAIVNALK
;
A
#
# COMPACT_ATOMS: atom_id res chain seq x y z
N MET A 1 -61.16 -16.40 -70.08
CA MET A 1 -60.77 -17.82 -70.19
C MET A 1 -60.06 -18.20 -68.90
N LYS A 2 -60.76 -18.72 -67.88
CA LYS A 2 -60.92 -20.16 -67.56
C LYS A 2 -59.62 -20.95 -67.79
N TYR A 3 -58.94 -21.39 -66.72
CA TYR A 3 -58.79 -22.80 -66.37
C TYR A 3 -58.28 -22.96 -64.92
N LEU A 4 -58.97 -23.83 -64.19
CA LEU A 4 -58.71 -24.36 -62.85
C LEU A 4 -57.87 -25.64 -62.94
N TRP A 5 -57.13 -25.95 -61.87
CA TRP A 5 -56.84 -27.26 -61.21
C TRP A 5 -55.41 -27.23 -60.61
N ARG A 6 -55.05 -27.80 -59.45
CA ARG A 6 -55.73 -28.64 -58.44
C ARG A 6 -54.84 -28.74 -57.17
N ILE A 7 -55.45 -28.60 -55.98
CA ILE A 7 -55.42 -29.45 -54.74
C ILE A 7 -54.12 -30.15 -54.29
N ALA A 8 -53.64 -29.85 -53.06
CA ALA A 8 -53.63 -30.75 -51.86
C ALA A 8 -52.72 -30.21 -50.72
N SER A 9 -53.31 -29.75 -49.60
CA SER A 9 -53.26 -30.35 -48.23
C SER A 9 -51.88 -30.30 -47.53
N ALA A 10 -51.64 -29.35 -46.62
CA ALA A 10 -52.03 -29.32 -45.20
C ALA A 10 -51.00 -30.00 -44.27
N PHE A 11 -50.30 -29.20 -43.44
CA PHE A 11 -50.13 -29.48 -42.02
C PHE A 11 -49.77 -28.20 -41.25
N VAL A 12 -50.49 -28.01 -40.14
CA VAL A 12 -50.41 -26.93 -39.16
C VAL A 12 -49.31 -27.26 -38.15
N LEU A 13 -48.51 -26.27 -37.74
CA LEU A 13 -48.15 -26.09 -36.32
C LEU A 13 -47.46 -24.73 -36.07
N LEU A 14 -47.95 -24.04 -35.05
CA LEU A 14 -47.42 -22.80 -34.49
C LEU A 14 -45.98 -22.96 -34.00
N GLY A 15 -45.17 -21.90 -34.17
CA GLY A 15 -43.91 -21.73 -33.47
C GLY A 15 -43.44 -20.29 -33.55
N ALA A 16 -43.88 -19.46 -32.62
CA ALA A 16 -43.21 -18.19 -32.32
C ALA A 16 -41.92 -18.52 -31.56
N SER A 17 -40.77 -17.97 -31.96
CA SER A 17 -39.65 -17.75 -31.06
C SER A 17 -38.71 -16.68 -31.61
N ALA A 18 -38.39 -15.76 -30.72
CA ALA A 18 -37.62 -14.55 -30.93
C ALA A 18 -36.11 -14.82 -30.96
N CYS A 19 -35.43 -13.88 -31.61
CA CYS A 19 -34.07 -13.39 -31.42
C CYS A 19 -33.25 -14.02 -30.27
N GLY A 20 -32.11 -14.61 -30.60
CA GLY A 20 -31.04 -14.95 -29.65
C GLY A 20 -29.69 -14.67 -30.30
N ALA A 21 -29.02 -13.62 -29.83
CA ALA A 21 -27.67 -13.27 -30.22
C ALA A 21 -26.69 -14.37 -29.78
N LEU A 22 -25.81 -14.78 -30.69
CA LEU A 22 -24.70 -15.69 -30.41
C LEU A 22 -23.71 -14.99 -29.47
N GLY A 23 -23.69 -15.42 -28.20
CA GLY A 23 -22.64 -15.06 -27.26
C GLY A 23 -21.34 -15.79 -27.61
N GLN A 24 -20.27 -15.03 -27.80
CA GLN A 24 -18.90 -15.57 -27.76
C GLN A 24 -18.62 -16.08 -26.34
N ALA A 25 -18.05 -17.28 -26.24
CA ALA A 25 -17.57 -17.83 -24.98
C ALA A 25 -16.43 -16.95 -24.42
N PRO A 26 -16.33 -16.78 -23.10
CA PRO A 26 -15.23 -16.02 -22.50
C PRO A 26 -13.90 -16.73 -22.78
N GLU A 27 -12.93 -15.98 -23.30
CA GLU A 27 -11.54 -16.44 -23.42
C GLU A 27 -10.99 -16.76 -22.03
N SER A 28 -10.59 -18.01 -21.84
CA SER A 28 -9.90 -18.49 -20.64
C SER A 28 -8.55 -17.79 -20.50
N THR A 29 -8.32 -17.10 -19.39
CA THR A 29 -7.00 -16.62 -18.99
C THR A 29 -5.98 -17.76 -19.02
N PRO A 30 -4.77 -17.57 -19.56
CA PRO A 30 -3.77 -18.64 -19.63
C PRO A 30 -3.40 -19.11 -18.21
N THR A 31 -3.59 -20.40 -17.95
CA THR A 31 -3.16 -21.04 -16.70
C THR A 31 -1.64 -20.95 -16.57
N PRO A 32 -1.09 -20.45 -15.45
CA PRO A 32 0.36 -20.41 -15.25
C PRO A 32 0.96 -21.82 -15.37
N THR A 33 2.14 -21.93 -15.97
CA THR A 33 2.82 -23.21 -16.20
C THR A 33 3.10 -23.90 -14.86
N PRO A 34 2.67 -25.15 -14.65
CA PRO A 34 2.98 -25.90 -13.43
C PRO A 34 4.49 -26.10 -13.29
N VAL A 35 5.02 -25.89 -12.10
CA VAL A 35 6.43 -26.15 -11.75
C VAL A 35 6.62 -27.54 -11.12
N ALA A 36 5.55 -28.14 -10.60
CA ALA A 36 5.49 -29.51 -10.15
C ALA A 36 4.07 -30.07 -10.34
N ALA A 37 3.95 -31.40 -10.41
CA ALA A 37 2.65 -32.07 -10.49
C ALA A 37 2.68 -33.41 -9.76
N SER A 38 1.50 -33.92 -9.38
CA SER A 38 1.36 -35.28 -8.88
C SER A 38 1.78 -36.31 -9.94
N PRO A 39 2.10 -37.56 -9.55
CA PRO A 39 2.46 -38.60 -10.50
C PRO A 39 1.42 -38.87 -11.60
N ASP A 40 0.14 -38.64 -11.30
CA ASP A 40 -0.98 -38.75 -12.25
C ASP A 40 -1.33 -37.44 -12.96
N GLY A 41 -0.61 -36.35 -12.67
CA GLY A 41 -0.77 -35.02 -13.28
C GLY A 41 -2.02 -34.25 -12.86
N THR A 42 -2.83 -34.79 -11.94
CA THR A 42 -4.11 -34.21 -11.53
C THR A 42 -3.97 -33.05 -10.54
N LEU A 43 -2.92 -33.04 -9.71
CA LEU A 43 -2.54 -31.89 -8.92
C LEU A 43 -1.39 -31.16 -9.59
N GLN A 44 -1.54 -29.87 -9.81
CA GLN A 44 -0.55 -29.01 -10.44
C GLN A 44 -0.19 -27.88 -9.48
N ILE A 45 1.10 -27.73 -9.19
CA ILE A 45 1.62 -26.67 -8.33
C ILE A 45 2.27 -25.60 -9.18
N SER A 46 1.94 -24.34 -8.91
CA SER A 46 2.46 -23.19 -9.64
C SER A 46 2.84 -22.05 -8.69
N GLU A 47 3.75 -21.19 -9.15
CA GLU A 47 4.20 -19.96 -8.47
C GLU A 47 4.69 -20.15 -7.01
N PRO A 48 5.55 -21.14 -6.69
CA PRO A 48 6.04 -21.29 -5.33
C PRO A 48 7.10 -20.24 -4.99
N TYR A 49 6.93 -19.56 -3.85
CA TYR A 49 7.93 -18.66 -3.30
C TYR A 49 7.89 -18.64 -1.77
N ILE A 50 8.99 -18.24 -1.14
CA ILE A 50 9.11 -18.10 0.31
C ILE A 50 9.49 -16.66 0.63
N GLN A 51 8.87 -16.09 1.65
CA GLN A 51 9.25 -14.81 2.25
C GLN A 51 9.83 -15.03 3.63
N ALA A 52 10.94 -14.35 3.92
CA ALA A 52 11.51 -14.32 5.27
C ALA A 52 10.65 -13.43 6.19
N ALA A 53 10.48 -13.85 7.44
CA ALA A 53 9.74 -13.14 8.48
C ALA A 53 10.47 -13.30 9.83
N GLY A 54 11.58 -12.58 9.99
CA GLY A 54 12.45 -12.70 11.17
C GLY A 54 13.07 -14.10 11.27
N LYS A 55 12.89 -14.78 12.42
CA LYS A 55 13.35 -16.17 12.64
C LYS A 55 12.45 -17.23 11.97
N ASN A 56 11.37 -16.80 11.33
CA ASN A 56 10.41 -17.65 10.64
C ASN A 56 10.37 -17.30 9.15
N GLY A 57 9.65 -18.09 8.36
CA GLY A 57 9.34 -17.78 6.97
C GLY A 57 7.92 -18.17 6.62
N ALA A 58 7.42 -17.66 5.50
CA ALA A 58 6.12 -18.02 4.95
C ALA A 58 6.26 -18.46 3.50
N GLY A 59 5.80 -19.67 3.19
CA GLY A 59 5.73 -20.25 1.86
C GLY A 59 4.35 -20.06 1.23
N TYR A 60 4.35 -19.73 -0.05
CA TYR A 60 3.17 -19.43 -0.86
C TYR A 60 3.25 -20.18 -2.19
N LEU A 61 2.11 -20.59 -2.71
CA LEU A 61 1.98 -21.35 -3.96
C LEU A 61 0.51 -21.45 -4.36
N LYS A 62 0.25 -21.87 -5.59
CA LYS A 62 -1.10 -22.22 -6.07
C LYS A 62 -1.18 -23.71 -6.39
N ILE A 63 -2.21 -24.36 -5.85
CA ILE A 63 -2.54 -25.76 -6.10
C ILE A 63 -3.78 -25.79 -7.00
N ASN A 64 -3.69 -26.44 -8.15
CA ASN A 64 -4.81 -26.68 -9.05
C ASN A 64 -5.11 -28.17 -9.13
N ASN A 65 -6.34 -28.58 -8.81
CA ASN A 65 -6.80 -29.96 -8.92
C ASN A 65 -7.65 -30.11 -10.18
N THR A 66 -7.07 -30.67 -11.24
CA THR A 66 -7.77 -30.98 -12.50
C THR A 66 -8.37 -32.39 -12.51
N GLY A 67 -8.31 -33.10 -11.38
CA GLY A 67 -8.87 -34.42 -11.20
C GLY A 67 -10.39 -34.39 -10.97
N THR A 68 -11.02 -35.55 -11.11
CA THR A 68 -12.47 -35.72 -10.88
C THR A 68 -12.83 -35.99 -9.42
N ALA A 69 -11.85 -36.01 -8.52
CA ALA A 69 -12.05 -36.23 -7.09
C ALA A 69 -11.27 -35.20 -6.26
N ALA A 70 -11.82 -34.85 -5.10
CA ALA A 70 -11.12 -33.99 -4.15
C ALA A 70 -9.88 -34.70 -3.57
N ASP A 71 -8.88 -33.89 -3.23
CA ASP A 71 -7.68 -34.29 -2.48
C ASP A 71 -7.46 -33.28 -1.33
N ALA A 72 -6.56 -33.56 -0.40
CA ALA A 72 -6.23 -32.66 0.69
C ALA A 72 -4.74 -32.62 0.97
N LEU A 73 -4.20 -31.41 1.16
CA LEU A 73 -2.86 -31.22 1.68
C LEU A 73 -2.87 -31.44 3.20
N LEU A 74 -2.09 -32.42 3.66
CA LEU A 74 -2.05 -32.84 5.06
C LEU A 74 -0.90 -32.21 5.83
N SER A 75 0.27 -32.12 5.20
CA SER A 75 1.45 -31.50 5.79
C SER A 75 2.41 -30.99 4.73
N VAL A 76 3.32 -30.11 5.15
CA VAL A 76 4.45 -29.66 4.35
C VAL A 76 5.72 -29.87 5.17
N GLU A 77 6.80 -30.28 4.51
CA GLU A 77 8.10 -30.49 5.14
C GLU A 77 9.17 -29.66 4.43
N SER A 78 10.17 -29.21 5.21
CA SER A 78 11.36 -28.56 4.67
C SER A 78 12.53 -28.69 5.64
N ASP A 79 13.74 -28.85 5.11
CA ASP A 79 14.96 -29.02 5.93
C ASP A 79 15.41 -27.72 6.60
N VAL A 80 14.98 -26.56 6.07
CA VAL A 80 15.44 -25.23 6.51
C VAL A 80 14.77 -24.73 7.80
N ALA A 81 13.72 -25.40 8.28
CA ALA A 81 12.95 -24.99 9.46
C ALA A 81 12.89 -26.11 10.52
N ALA A 82 12.73 -25.76 11.79
CA ALA A 82 12.54 -26.74 12.86
C ALA A 82 11.14 -27.36 12.82
N ALA A 83 10.13 -26.58 12.43
CA ALA A 83 8.77 -27.05 12.18
C ALA A 83 8.17 -26.36 10.96
N VAL A 84 7.24 -27.05 10.29
CA VAL A 84 6.50 -26.50 9.14
C VAL A 84 5.02 -26.81 9.33
N GLU A 85 4.19 -25.76 9.26
CA GLU A 85 2.76 -25.85 9.53
C GLU A 85 1.95 -25.17 8.43
N LEU A 86 0.71 -25.62 8.21
CA LEU A 86 -0.24 -24.90 7.36
C LEU A 86 -1.08 -23.98 8.23
N HIS A 87 -1.21 -22.72 7.84
CA HIS A 87 -1.93 -21.70 8.60
C HIS A 87 -2.95 -21.00 7.72
N GLN A 88 -3.98 -20.42 8.34
CA GLN A 88 -4.86 -19.45 7.70
C GLN A 88 -4.90 -18.18 8.54
N SER A 89 -4.87 -17.02 7.89
CA SER A 89 -5.22 -15.77 8.55
C SER A 89 -6.74 -15.62 8.60
N LYS A 90 -7.31 -15.52 9.80
CA LYS A 90 -8.72 -15.21 10.02
C LYS A 90 -8.86 -14.04 10.99
N LYS A 91 -9.92 -13.26 10.80
CA LYS A 91 -10.29 -12.19 11.72
C LYS A 91 -10.76 -12.82 13.04
N GLY A 92 -10.08 -12.54 14.14
CA GLY A 92 -10.51 -12.91 15.49
C GLY A 92 -11.54 -11.93 16.05
N ASP A 93 -12.12 -12.26 17.20
CA ASP A 93 -12.92 -11.31 17.97
C ASP A 93 -12.02 -10.14 18.41
N GLY A 94 -12.46 -8.90 18.14
CA GLY A 94 -11.68 -7.69 18.44
C GLY A 94 -10.87 -7.11 17.27
N ASN A 95 -11.20 -7.46 16.02
CA ASN A 95 -10.63 -6.84 14.82
C ASN A 95 -9.15 -7.16 14.54
N MET A 96 -8.50 -8.02 15.34
CA MET A 96 -7.14 -8.51 15.13
C MET A 96 -7.11 -9.74 14.19
N MET A 97 -6.13 -9.81 13.31
CA MET A 97 -5.89 -10.99 12.48
C MET A 97 -5.19 -12.08 13.30
N GLN A 98 -5.77 -13.27 13.36
CA GLN A 98 -5.20 -14.45 14.00
C GLN A 98 -4.68 -15.41 12.93
N MET A 99 -3.48 -15.94 13.15
CA MET A 99 -2.95 -17.07 12.38
C MET A 99 -3.38 -18.37 13.07
N LEU A 100 -4.23 -19.14 12.40
CA LEU A 100 -4.77 -20.38 12.93
C LEU A 100 -4.21 -21.58 12.15
N PRO A 101 -3.70 -22.62 12.83
CA PRO A 101 -3.22 -23.82 12.15
C PRO A 101 -4.37 -24.54 11.42
N VAL A 102 -4.04 -25.09 10.26
CA VAL A 102 -4.94 -25.80 9.35
C VAL A 102 -4.41 -27.23 9.19
N PRO A 103 -4.92 -28.20 9.96
CA PRO A 103 -4.39 -29.57 9.95
C PRO A 103 -4.71 -30.34 8.66
N ARG A 104 -5.66 -29.85 7.86
CA ARG A 104 -6.05 -30.44 6.57
C ARG A 104 -6.62 -29.34 5.67
N LEU A 105 -6.02 -29.15 4.51
CA LEU A 105 -6.49 -28.20 3.49
C LEU A 105 -7.09 -28.96 2.31
N GLU A 106 -8.41 -28.95 2.18
CA GLU A 106 -9.12 -29.63 1.11
C GLU A 106 -9.07 -28.84 -0.21
N ILE A 107 -8.80 -29.54 -1.31
CA ILE A 107 -8.86 -29.03 -2.68
C ILE A 107 -9.89 -29.86 -3.46
N ALA A 108 -11.05 -29.25 -3.73
CA ALA A 108 -12.13 -29.91 -4.44
C ALA A 108 -11.73 -30.30 -5.88
N ALA A 109 -12.47 -31.25 -6.46
CA ALA A 109 -12.29 -31.65 -7.86
C ALA A 109 -12.56 -30.47 -8.80
N ASN A 110 -11.69 -30.26 -9.80
CA ASN A 110 -11.74 -29.12 -10.72
C ASN A 110 -11.71 -27.75 -10.04
N ASP A 111 -11.04 -27.65 -8.88
CA ASP A 111 -10.90 -26.42 -8.11
C ASP A 111 -9.44 -26.09 -7.84
N SER A 112 -9.18 -24.88 -7.36
CA SER A 112 -7.84 -24.42 -7.01
C SER A 112 -7.81 -23.73 -5.65
N VAL A 113 -6.73 -23.97 -4.92
CA VAL A 113 -6.46 -23.29 -3.65
C VAL A 113 -5.16 -22.52 -3.78
N GLU A 114 -5.24 -21.22 -3.51
CA GLU A 114 -4.08 -20.34 -3.47
C GLU A 114 -3.66 -20.10 -2.01
N LEU A 115 -2.40 -20.40 -1.74
CA LEU A 115 -1.69 -20.01 -0.53
C LEU A 115 -0.97 -18.69 -0.82
N ARG A 116 -1.40 -17.62 -0.16
CA ARG A 116 -0.93 -16.25 -0.38
C ARG A 116 -0.97 -15.44 0.93
N PRO A 117 -0.22 -14.32 1.02
CA PRO A 117 -0.25 -13.46 2.19
C PRO A 117 -1.68 -13.09 2.61
N GLY A 118 -1.95 -13.12 3.92
CA GLY A 118 -3.27 -12.81 4.48
C GLY A 118 -4.36 -13.89 4.28
N ARG A 119 -4.02 -15.06 3.74
CA ARG A 119 -4.93 -16.22 3.61
C ARG A 119 -4.25 -17.50 4.10
N TYR A 120 -4.37 -18.59 3.35
CA TYR A 120 -3.64 -19.83 3.61
C TYR A 120 -2.15 -19.62 3.32
N HIS A 121 -1.27 -20.16 4.15
CA HIS A 121 0.17 -20.10 3.93
C HIS A 121 0.88 -21.28 4.62
N ILE A 122 2.11 -21.56 4.19
CA ILE A 122 3.00 -22.53 4.81
C ILE A 122 3.88 -21.76 5.77
N MET A 123 3.70 -21.94 7.07
CA MET A 123 4.54 -21.34 8.09
C MET A 123 5.79 -22.19 8.31
N LEU A 124 6.97 -21.59 8.11
CA LEU A 124 8.28 -22.15 8.42
C LEU A 124 8.71 -21.59 9.79
N ILE A 125 8.72 -22.43 10.82
CA ILE A 125 8.95 -22.01 12.21
C ILE A 125 10.37 -22.36 12.63
N ASP A 126 11.06 -21.41 13.27
CA ASP A 126 12.44 -21.51 13.74
C ASP A 126 13.38 -21.98 12.64
N LEU A 127 13.65 -21.08 11.69
CA LEU A 127 14.58 -21.30 10.61
C LEU A 127 15.98 -21.65 11.14
N LYS A 128 16.54 -22.74 10.63
CA LYS A 128 17.88 -23.24 10.99
C LYS A 128 19.00 -22.45 10.30
N GLN A 129 18.65 -21.66 9.30
CA GLN A 129 19.53 -20.81 8.53
C GLN A 129 18.79 -19.54 8.10
N GLU A 130 19.53 -18.47 7.85
CA GLU A 130 18.99 -17.26 7.25
C GLU A 130 18.59 -17.53 5.79
N LEU A 131 17.45 -16.99 5.34
CA LEU A 131 16.98 -17.13 3.95
C LEU A 131 17.57 -16.02 3.09
N VAL A 132 18.20 -16.36 1.97
CA VAL A 132 18.85 -15.39 1.08
C VAL A 132 18.02 -15.15 -0.19
N LYS A 133 17.86 -13.90 -0.65
CA LYS A 133 17.12 -13.60 -1.90
C LYS A 133 17.63 -14.44 -3.08
N GLY A 134 16.72 -15.05 -3.82
CA GLY A 134 17.02 -15.93 -4.95
C GLY A 134 17.46 -17.35 -4.57
N GLU A 135 17.60 -17.64 -3.27
CA GLU A 135 17.85 -19.00 -2.78
C GLU A 135 16.65 -19.91 -3.12
N LYS A 136 16.94 -21.16 -3.47
CA LYS A 136 15.93 -22.15 -3.83
C LYS A 136 15.79 -23.18 -2.73
N ILE A 137 14.62 -23.24 -2.12
CA ILE A 137 14.31 -24.10 -0.99
C ILE A 137 13.30 -25.15 -1.43
N ASN A 138 13.55 -26.40 -1.05
CA ASN A 138 12.65 -27.49 -1.33
C ASN A 138 11.58 -27.61 -0.24
N LEU A 139 10.34 -27.79 -0.67
CA LEU A 139 9.16 -28.08 0.13
C LEU A 139 8.57 -29.42 -0.35
N THR A 140 8.36 -30.35 0.57
CA THR A 140 7.63 -31.59 0.26
C THR A 140 6.18 -31.42 0.70
N LEU A 141 5.26 -31.37 -0.25
CA LEU A 141 3.82 -31.26 -0.02
C LEU A 141 3.20 -32.66 0.07
N ASN A 142 2.70 -33.06 1.24
CA ASN A 142 2.13 -34.38 1.45
C ASN A 142 0.60 -34.36 1.26
N PHE A 143 0.13 -34.91 0.15
CA PHE A 143 -1.32 -35.01 -0.14
C PHE A 143 -1.91 -36.35 0.27
N GLU A 144 -3.19 -36.34 0.64
CA GLU A 144 -3.95 -37.50 1.10
C GLU A 144 -4.05 -38.60 0.04
N ARG A 145 -4.24 -38.25 -1.24
CA ARG A 145 -4.38 -39.22 -2.35
C ARG A 145 -3.20 -39.19 -3.31
N ALA A 146 -2.76 -38.01 -3.71
CA ALA A 146 -1.64 -37.85 -4.65
C ALA A 146 -0.28 -38.20 -4.04
N GLY A 147 -0.16 -38.26 -2.71
CA GLY A 147 1.10 -38.51 -2.01
C GLY A 147 2.04 -37.31 -2.02
N PRO A 148 3.34 -37.52 -1.75
CA PRO A 148 4.32 -36.44 -1.65
C PRO A 148 4.64 -35.82 -3.01
N ILE A 149 4.61 -34.49 -3.08
CA ILE A 149 5.02 -33.70 -4.26
C ILE A 149 6.14 -32.76 -3.82
N LEU A 150 7.32 -32.90 -4.43
CA LEU A 150 8.45 -32.00 -4.21
C LEU A 150 8.28 -30.72 -5.03
N VAL A 151 8.40 -29.59 -4.36
CA VAL A 151 8.29 -28.24 -4.94
C VAL A 151 9.53 -27.45 -4.55
N THR A 152 10.14 -26.79 -5.53
CA THR A 152 11.23 -25.83 -5.27
C THR A 152 10.65 -24.41 -5.27
N ALA A 153 10.73 -23.73 -4.13
CA ALA A 153 10.30 -22.36 -3.95
C ALA A 153 11.52 -21.42 -3.91
N GLU A 154 11.42 -20.28 -4.59
CA GLU A 154 12.46 -19.24 -4.54
C GLU A 154 12.20 -18.29 -3.37
N VAL A 155 13.25 -17.94 -2.63
CA VAL A 155 13.20 -16.94 -1.56
C VAL A 155 13.14 -15.56 -2.20
N VAL A 156 12.10 -14.80 -1.86
CA VAL A 156 11.91 -13.41 -2.29
C VAL A 156 11.94 -12.50 -1.07
N LEU A 157 12.71 -11.41 -1.18
CA LEU A 157 12.71 -10.32 -0.19
C LEU A 157 11.74 -9.25 -0.69
N GLY A 158 10.49 -9.30 -0.21
CA GLY A 158 9.40 -8.40 -0.63
C GLY A 158 8.92 -8.64 -2.08
N GLY A 159 7.61 -8.85 -2.27
CA GLY A 159 6.98 -9.02 -3.59
C GLY A 159 7.17 -10.40 -4.27
N LYS A 160 6.21 -10.84 -5.11
CA LYS A 160 6.26 -12.10 -5.90
C LYS A 160 7.45 -12.10 -6.89
N PRO A 161 8.01 -13.27 -7.26
CA PRO A 161 9.10 -13.34 -8.23
C PRO A 161 8.66 -12.99 -9.66
N ALA A 162 9.54 -12.33 -10.41
CA ALA A 162 9.36 -11.99 -11.82
C ALA A 162 9.31 -13.25 -12.72
N LYS A 163 8.47 -13.21 -13.76
CA LYS A 163 8.31 -14.31 -14.73
C LYS A 163 9.55 -14.40 -15.63
N ASN A 164 10.27 -15.52 -15.57
CA ASN A 164 11.48 -15.76 -16.36
C ASN A 164 11.15 -15.98 -17.84
N ASN A 165 11.45 -15.01 -18.70
CA ASN A 165 11.61 -15.22 -20.15
C ASN A 165 13.11 -15.29 -20.48
N ALA A 166 13.58 -16.49 -20.83
CA ALA A 166 14.95 -16.69 -21.28
C ALA A 166 15.13 -16.22 -22.72
N GLY A 167 15.96 -15.20 -22.92
CA GLY A 167 16.44 -14.71 -24.21
C GLY A 167 17.74 -13.93 -24.02
N THR A 168 18.85 -14.51 -24.44
CA THR A 168 20.23 -13.99 -24.32
C THR A 168 20.46 -12.72 -25.15
N HIS A 169 21.16 -11.71 -24.61
CA HIS A 169 22.34 -11.06 -25.21
C HIS A 169 22.95 -9.99 -24.27
N GLU A 170 24.27 -9.82 -24.39
CA GLU A 170 25.23 -9.18 -23.48
C GLU A 170 25.34 -7.63 -23.54
N HIS A 171 25.81 -7.08 -22.41
CA HIS A 171 26.58 -5.84 -22.14
C HIS A 171 25.98 -4.45 -22.44
N ALA A 172 25.66 -3.68 -21.38
CA ALA A 172 26.43 -2.50 -20.92
C ALA A 172 25.73 -1.72 -19.77
N GLU A 173 26.51 -1.41 -18.72
CA GLU A 173 26.52 -0.27 -17.77
C GLU A 173 25.23 0.37 -17.20
N ASP A 174 25.17 0.30 -15.86
CA ASP A 174 24.83 1.35 -14.87
C ASP A 174 23.61 2.27 -15.09
N ALA A 175 22.51 1.93 -14.42
CA ALA A 175 21.58 2.89 -13.81
C ALA A 175 20.71 2.16 -12.77
N THR A 176 20.72 2.66 -11.54
CA THR A 176 19.80 2.35 -10.45
C THR A 176 18.34 2.44 -10.92
N MET A 177 17.58 1.35 -10.83
CA MET A 177 16.12 1.35 -11.04
C MET A 177 15.45 0.83 -9.78
N ALA A 178 14.70 1.74 -9.14
CA ALA A 178 13.75 1.43 -8.09
C ALA A 178 12.66 0.49 -8.61
N ASP A 179 12.26 -0.45 -7.76
CA ASP A 179 11.23 -1.45 -8.02
C ASP A 179 9.85 -0.78 -8.02
N HIS A 180 9.46 -0.20 -9.15
CA HIS A 180 8.11 0.28 -9.38
C HIS A 180 7.23 -0.91 -9.74
N ALA A 181 6.22 -1.19 -8.91
CA ALA A 181 5.06 -1.99 -9.32
C ALA A 181 4.59 -1.50 -10.70
N ASP A 182 4.23 -2.42 -11.60
CA ASP A 182 3.80 -2.17 -12.99
C ASP A 182 2.83 -0.98 -13.08
N THR A 183 3.39 0.21 -13.25
CA THR A 183 2.66 1.46 -13.46
C THR A 183 2.44 1.50 -14.95
N GLY A 184 1.27 1.03 -15.40
CA GLY A 184 0.92 1.05 -16.82
C GLY A 184 1.32 2.39 -17.43
N ALA A 185 2.15 2.35 -18.49
CA ALA A 185 2.76 3.55 -19.05
C ALA A 185 1.71 4.64 -19.27
N LEU A 186 1.95 5.84 -18.71
CA LEU A 186 1.03 6.97 -18.85
C LEU A 186 0.88 7.31 -20.34
N ALA A 187 -0.28 7.00 -20.90
CA ALA A 187 -0.60 7.25 -22.29
C ALA A 187 -1.64 8.37 -22.40
N PRO A 188 -1.57 9.25 -23.41
CA PRO A 188 -2.57 10.28 -23.63
C PRO A 188 -3.99 9.70 -23.71
N VAL A 189 -4.89 10.25 -22.89
CA VAL A 189 -6.30 9.86 -22.84
C VAL A 189 -7.08 10.65 -23.90
N GLN A 190 -7.95 9.95 -24.63
CA GLN A 190 -8.86 10.60 -25.58
C GLN A 190 -10.05 11.21 -24.82
N LEU A 191 -9.98 12.51 -24.54
CA LEU A 191 -11.05 13.26 -23.88
C LEU A 191 -11.96 13.93 -24.91
N SER A 192 -13.28 13.79 -24.72
CA SER A 192 -14.27 14.53 -25.52
C SER A 192 -14.24 16.03 -25.17
N ASN A 193 -14.76 16.87 -26.06
CA ASN A 193 -14.78 18.31 -25.82
C ASN A 193 -15.58 18.64 -24.53
N GLY A 194 -14.95 19.34 -23.59
CA GLY A 194 -15.52 19.67 -22.28
C GLY A 194 -15.45 18.54 -21.23
N GLN A 195 -14.96 17.35 -21.59
CA GLN A 195 -14.66 16.29 -20.63
C GLN A 195 -13.38 16.65 -19.84
N ARG A 196 -13.40 16.36 -18.54
CA ARG A 196 -12.25 16.56 -17.66
C ARG A 196 -11.53 15.25 -17.42
N LEU A 197 -10.23 15.31 -17.18
CA LEU A 197 -9.44 14.14 -16.79
C LEU A 197 -9.89 13.69 -15.40
N ASN A 198 -10.53 12.51 -15.30
CA ASN A 198 -10.91 11.90 -14.03
C ASN A 198 -9.66 11.43 -13.25
N VAL A 199 -9.43 12.04 -12.08
CA VAL A 199 -8.25 11.82 -11.24
C VAL A 199 -8.71 11.41 -9.85
N ILE A 200 -8.11 10.35 -9.30
CA ILE A 200 -8.27 9.99 -7.89
C ILE A 200 -7.00 10.34 -7.14
N ALA A 201 -7.12 11.08 -6.05
CA ALA A 201 -6.08 11.23 -5.05
C ALA A 201 -6.38 10.28 -3.88
N THR A 202 -5.37 9.58 -3.38
CA THR A 202 -5.55 8.69 -2.23
C THR A 202 -5.90 9.47 -0.97
N THR A 203 -5.16 10.53 -0.64
CA THR A 203 -5.35 11.32 0.60
C THR A 203 -5.88 12.73 0.32
N SER A 204 -6.45 13.36 1.36
CA SER A 204 -6.90 14.75 1.30
C SER A 204 -5.76 15.73 0.97
N ILE A 205 -4.55 15.45 1.46
CA ILE A 205 -3.32 16.22 1.17
C ILE A 205 -2.99 16.14 -0.32
N ILE A 206 -2.88 14.93 -0.87
CA ILE A 206 -2.62 14.73 -2.31
C ILE A 206 -3.74 15.36 -3.14
N GLY A 207 -4.98 15.29 -2.66
CA GLY A 207 -6.13 15.95 -3.27
C GLY A 207 -5.93 17.46 -3.40
N ASP A 208 -5.49 18.15 -2.34
CA ASP A 208 -5.24 19.59 -2.41
C ASP A 208 -4.07 19.94 -3.34
N LEU A 209 -2.97 19.18 -3.32
CA LEU A 209 -1.86 19.35 -4.27
C LEU A 209 -2.35 19.19 -5.72
N ALA A 210 -3.08 18.11 -6.00
CA ALA A 210 -3.62 17.81 -7.33
C ALA A 210 -4.62 18.86 -7.81
N LYS A 211 -5.44 19.40 -6.91
CA LYS A 211 -6.38 20.49 -7.20
C LYS A 211 -5.66 21.77 -7.60
N ASN A 212 -4.55 22.12 -6.94
CA ASN A 212 -3.79 23.32 -7.27
C ASN A 212 -3.10 23.19 -8.65
N VAL A 213 -2.63 22.00 -9.04
CA VAL A 213 -2.03 21.76 -10.38
C VAL A 213 -3.11 21.62 -11.46
N GLY A 214 -4.07 20.72 -11.27
CA GLY A 214 -5.06 20.35 -12.27
C GLY A 214 -6.19 21.36 -12.46
N GLY A 215 -6.48 22.18 -11.45
CA GLY A 215 -7.50 23.22 -11.49
C GLY A 215 -8.86 22.72 -12.00
N ASN A 216 -9.46 23.45 -12.93
CA ASN A 216 -10.76 23.09 -13.53
C ASN A 216 -10.67 22.10 -14.71
N LYS A 217 -9.47 21.57 -15.02
CA LYS A 217 -9.23 20.63 -16.11
C LYS A 217 -9.37 19.18 -15.67
N ILE A 218 -9.25 18.93 -14.38
CA ILE A 218 -9.44 17.61 -13.78
C ILE A 218 -10.81 17.49 -13.10
N ALA A 219 -11.36 16.28 -13.10
CA ALA A 219 -12.43 15.87 -12.21
C ALA A 219 -11.78 15.09 -11.07
N LEU A 220 -11.51 15.77 -9.96
CA LEU A 220 -10.80 15.20 -8.82
C LEU A 220 -11.77 14.54 -7.83
N SER A 221 -11.46 13.32 -7.40
CA SER A 221 -12.06 12.66 -6.24
C SER A 221 -10.97 12.28 -5.23
N VAL A 222 -11.29 12.35 -3.94
CA VAL A 222 -10.40 11.90 -2.86
C VAL A 222 -10.95 10.59 -2.29
N LEU A 223 -10.05 9.62 -2.06
CA LEU A 223 -10.40 8.31 -1.53
C LEU A 223 -10.53 8.33 0.00
N VAL A 224 -9.49 8.73 0.72
CA VAL A 224 -9.45 8.88 2.18
C VAL A 224 -9.99 10.26 2.56
N PRO A 225 -11.16 10.36 3.23
CA PRO A 225 -11.75 11.65 3.58
C PRO A 225 -10.87 12.48 4.55
N PRO A 226 -11.00 13.82 4.56
CA PRO A 226 -10.43 14.67 5.60
C PRO A 226 -10.78 14.16 7.01
N GLY A 227 -9.85 14.30 7.96
CA GLY A 227 -9.99 13.80 9.33
C GLY A 227 -9.86 12.28 9.49
N THR A 228 -9.57 11.54 8.43
CA THR A 228 -9.33 10.08 8.49
C THR A 228 -7.84 9.77 8.40
N ASP A 229 -7.36 8.83 9.23
CA ASP A 229 -6.00 8.30 9.16
C ASP A 229 -5.83 7.40 7.91
N PRO A 230 -4.87 7.68 7.01
CA PRO A 230 -4.63 6.87 5.83
C PRO A 230 -4.12 5.45 6.14
N HIS A 231 -3.39 5.24 7.24
CA HIS A 231 -2.84 3.92 7.59
C HIS A 231 -3.93 2.91 7.96
N GLY A 232 -4.97 3.37 8.66
CA GLY A 232 -6.11 2.55 9.08
C GLY A 232 -7.29 2.52 8.10
N PHE A 233 -7.20 3.18 6.95
CA PHE A 233 -8.34 3.31 6.05
C PHE A 233 -8.72 1.98 5.40
N THR A 234 -10.02 1.64 5.47
CA THR A 234 -10.58 0.46 4.80
C THR A 234 -11.49 0.88 3.65
N PRO A 235 -11.10 0.63 2.39
CA PRO A 235 -11.92 0.96 1.24
C PRO A 235 -13.25 0.20 1.20
N THR A 236 -14.28 0.87 0.68
CA THR A 236 -15.61 0.31 0.44
C THR A 236 -15.75 -0.22 -0.99
N PRO A 237 -16.76 -1.06 -1.30
CA PRO A 237 -17.06 -1.44 -2.69
C PRO A 237 -17.35 -0.24 -3.61
N GLN A 238 -17.89 0.85 -3.06
CA GLN A 238 -18.12 2.08 -3.84
C GLN A 238 -16.80 2.74 -4.22
N ASP A 239 -15.77 2.62 -3.39
CA ASP A 239 -14.43 3.14 -3.68
C ASP A 239 -13.75 2.39 -4.81
N ALA A 240 -13.86 1.05 -4.80
CA ALA A 240 -13.40 0.21 -5.90
C ALA A 240 -14.08 0.61 -7.23
N ALA A 241 -15.39 0.84 -7.21
CA ALA A 241 -16.13 1.27 -8.39
C ALA A 241 -15.70 2.67 -8.88
N ARG A 242 -15.42 3.61 -7.96
CA ARG A 242 -14.87 4.93 -8.31
C ARG A 242 -13.50 4.79 -8.98
N MET A 243 -12.64 3.93 -8.45
CA MET A 243 -11.29 3.69 -8.98
C MET A 243 -11.28 3.07 -10.37
N ALA A 244 -12.16 2.12 -10.64
CA ALA A 244 -12.26 1.50 -11.96
C ALA A 244 -12.60 2.50 -13.08
N GLY A 245 -13.20 3.66 -12.76
CA GLY A 245 -13.52 4.72 -13.71
C GLY A 245 -12.50 5.86 -13.81
N ALA A 246 -11.41 5.81 -13.02
CA ALA A 246 -10.39 6.85 -13.04
C ALA A 246 -9.46 6.70 -14.25
N HIS A 247 -8.86 7.80 -14.70
CA HIS A 247 -7.78 7.74 -15.70
C HIS A 247 -6.40 7.63 -15.04
N VAL A 248 -6.30 8.06 -13.78
CA VAL A 248 -5.07 7.95 -12.98
C VAL A 248 -5.41 7.98 -11.50
N ILE A 249 -4.63 7.24 -10.71
CA ILE A 249 -4.61 7.28 -9.26
C ILE A 249 -3.29 7.91 -8.84
N LEU A 250 -3.35 8.97 -8.04
CA LEU A 250 -2.20 9.63 -7.42
C LEU A 250 -2.10 9.13 -5.98
N ALA A 251 -0.99 8.46 -5.66
CA ALA A 251 -0.72 7.89 -4.35
C ALA A 251 0.54 8.48 -3.73
N ASN A 252 0.66 8.40 -2.41
CA ASN A 252 1.83 8.88 -1.70
C ASN A 252 3.06 8.02 -2.03
N GLY A 253 2.90 6.70 -1.92
CA GLY A 253 4.00 5.74 -1.98
C GLY A 253 4.62 5.44 -0.62
N LEU A 254 5.76 4.76 -0.66
CA LEU A 254 6.53 4.32 0.51
C LEU A 254 5.70 3.48 1.51
N GLY A 255 4.67 2.81 1.03
CA GLY A 255 3.83 1.95 1.86
C GLY A 255 2.74 2.66 2.67
N LEU A 256 2.49 3.97 2.46
CA LEU A 256 1.41 4.67 3.19
C LEU A 256 0.04 4.01 2.96
N GLU A 257 -0.31 3.76 1.71
CA GLU A 257 -1.61 3.20 1.35
C GLU A 257 -1.55 1.67 1.21
N GLU A 258 -1.35 0.96 2.32
CA GLU A 258 -1.28 -0.52 2.32
C GLU A 258 -2.50 -1.19 1.67
N PHE A 259 -3.67 -0.55 1.77
CA PHE A 259 -4.92 -1.03 1.17
C PHE A 259 -4.94 -0.98 -0.36
N LEU A 260 -4.09 -0.16 -0.99
CA LEU A 260 -4.24 0.23 -2.39
C LEU A 260 -3.97 -0.91 -3.36
N THR A 261 -2.94 -1.72 -3.08
CA THR A 261 -2.57 -2.87 -3.92
C THR A 261 -3.72 -3.87 -4.00
N GLY A 262 -4.27 -4.28 -2.85
CA GLY A 262 -5.40 -5.21 -2.81
C GLY A 262 -6.66 -4.62 -3.45
N LEU A 263 -6.86 -3.30 -3.36
CA LEU A 263 -8.00 -2.63 -3.99
C LEU A 263 -7.90 -2.61 -5.52
N ILE A 264 -6.72 -2.32 -6.07
CA ILE A 264 -6.46 -2.34 -7.52
C ILE A 264 -6.61 -3.77 -8.07
N GLU A 265 -6.03 -4.76 -7.40
CA GLU A 265 -6.13 -6.18 -7.78
C GLU A 265 -7.59 -6.66 -7.80
N ASN A 266 -8.35 -6.36 -6.75
CA ASN A 266 -9.76 -6.78 -6.65
C ASN A 266 -10.67 -6.05 -7.65
N ALA A 267 -10.35 -4.81 -7.99
CA ALA A 267 -11.11 -4.03 -8.97
C ALA A 267 -10.87 -4.50 -10.42
N GLY A 268 -9.83 -5.33 -10.67
CA GLY A 268 -9.40 -5.67 -12.04
C GLY A 268 -8.97 -4.43 -12.84
N SER A 269 -8.61 -3.36 -12.12
CA SER A 269 -8.35 -2.04 -12.67
C SER A 269 -6.94 -1.99 -13.25
N HIS A 270 -6.79 -1.59 -14.51
CA HIS A 270 -5.50 -1.31 -15.15
C HIS A 270 -5.19 0.20 -15.12
N VAL A 271 -5.83 0.92 -14.19
CA VAL A 271 -5.67 2.37 -14.09
C VAL A 271 -4.24 2.68 -13.64
N PRO A 272 -3.52 3.55 -14.36
CA PRO A 272 -2.18 3.95 -13.97
C PRO A 272 -2.13 4.50 -12.55
N LEU A 273 -1.18 3.99 -11.78
CA LEU A 273 -0.84 4.46 -10.45
C LEU A 273 0.40 5.36 -10.56
N VAL A 274 0.36 6.55 -9.98
CA VAL A 274 1.51 7.46 -9.92
C VAL A 274 1.86 7.69 -8.46
N THR A 275 3.08 7.32 -8.10
CA THR A 275 3.65 7.56 -6.77
C THR A 275 4.25 8.96 -6.70
N LEU A 276 3.81 9.75 -5.72
CA LEU A 276 4.24 11.15 -5.60
C LEU A 276 5.53 11.31 -4.81
N ALA A 277 5.93 10.30 -4.03
CA ALA A 277 7.22 10.27 -3.33
C ALA A 277 8.43 9.99 -4.24
N ASP A 278 8.21 9.67 -5.52
CA ASP A 278 9.31 9.37 -6.45
C ASP A 278 10.25 10.57 -6.59
N GLY A 279 11.55 10.35 -6.36
CA GLY A 279 12.58 11.39 -6.36
C GLY A 279 12.80 12.09 -5.02
N ILE A 280 12.08 11.70 -3.96
CA ILE A 280 12.34 12.14 -2.58
C ILE A 280 13.33 11.18 -1.94
N ASP A 281 14.37 11.71 -1.28
CA ASP A 281 15.33 10.91 -0.52
C ASP A 281 14.62 10.25 0.67
N PRO A 282 14.54 8.91 0.75
CA PRO A 282 13.81 8.24 1.81
C PRO A 282 14.45 8.52 3.18
N HIS A 283 13.66 9.06 4.10
CA HIS A 283 14.07 9.12 5.49
C HIS A 283 13.91 7.73 6.10
N HIS A 284 14.99 7.20 6.66
CA HIS A 284 14.98 6.00 7.48
C HIS A 284 15.05 6.41 8.95
N ALA A 285 14.40 5.66 9.84
CA ALA A 285 14.51 5.89 11.27
C ALA A 285 16.00 5.88 11.65
N ASP A 286 16.46 6.94 12.32
CA ASP A 286 17.84 7.07 12.72
C ASP A 286 18.13 6.00 13.81
N PRO A 287 19.05 5.05 13.60
CA PRO A 287 19.37 3.99 14.57
C PRO A 287 20.09 4.53 15.82
N THR A 288 20.28 5.85 15.96
CA THR A 288 21.12 6.43 17.01
C THR A 288 20.39 6.94 18.26
N ALA A 289 19.04 6.88 18.30
CA ALA A 289 18.28 7.21 19.51
C ALA A 289 18.09 5.96 20.40
N ALA A 290 19.06 5.77 21.31
CA ALA A 290 19.16 4.76 22.37
C ALA A 290 19.90 3.46 21.99
N GLN A 291 21.17 3.39 22.41
CA GLN A 291 21.89 2.14 22.64
C GLN A 291 21.11 1.29 23.65
N ASN A 292 20.33 0.35 23.14
CA ASN A 292 20.05 -0.95 23.77
C ASN A 292 19.72 -1.92 22.64
N ASP A 293 20.57 -2.94 22.47
CA ASP A 293 20.36 -4.08 21.59
C ASP A 293 18.96 -4.69 21.82
N HIS A 294 17.97 -4.36 20.98
CA HIS A 294 16.78 -5.16 20.67
C HIS A 294 16.11 -4.58 19.41
N ASP A 295 16.54 -5.07 18.24
CA ASP A 295 16.00 -4.71 16.92
C ASP A 295 14.49 -4.95 16.82
N HIS A 296 13.73 -3.86 16.75
CA HIS A 296 12.38 -3.80 16.23
C HIS A 296 12.33 -2.76 15.10
N ASP A 297 13.15 -2.96 14.07
CA ASP A 297 13.06 -2.15 12.86
C ASP A 297 11.95 -2.70 11.95
N HIS A 298 10.84 -1.98 11.89
CA HIS A 298 9.78 -2.18 10.91
C HIS A 298 10.28 -1.69 9.54
N GLY A 299 11.05 -2.54 8.84
CA GLY A 299 11.83 -2.22 7.64
C GLY A 299 11.04 -1.69 6.43
N GLY A 300 10.60 -0.42 6.51
CA GLY A 300 10.10 0.41 5.42
C GLY A 300 10.63 1.85 5.56
N ALA A 301 10.64 2.60 4.46
CA ALA A 301 10.98 4.03 4.51
C ALA A 301 9.85 4.83 5.17
N ASP A 302 10.18 5.95 5.83
CA ASP A 302 9.19 6.88 6.39
C ASP A 302 8.27 7.40 5.25
N PRO A 303 6.95 7.12 5.28
CA PRO A 303 6.04 7.55 4.23
C PRO A 303 5.61 9.01 4.35
N HIS A 304 5.92 9.72 5.44
CA HIS A 304 5.39 11.06 5.75
C HIS A 304 6.10 12.19 5.00
N VAL A 305 6.37 11.97 3.70
CA VAL A 305 7.15 12.86 2.84
C VAL A 305 6.55 14.26 2.73
N TRP A 306 5.22 14.38 2.80
CA TRP A 306 4.51 15.66 2.66
C TRP A 306 4.77 16.62 3.83
N MET A 307 5.37 16.16 4.92
CA MET A 307 5.59 16.99 6.11
C MET A 307 6.53 18.16 5.84
N THR A 308 7.26 18.19 4.72
CA THR A 308 8.02 19.38 4.31
C THR A 308 7.48 19.98 2.99
N PRO A 309 7.29 21.31 2.92
CA PRO A 309 6.99 22.01 1.69
C PRO A 309 7.99 21.74 0.56
N SER A 310 9.28 21.54 0.86
CA SER A 310 10.29 21.18 -0.14
C SER A 310 10.01 19.84 -0.81
N ASN A 311 9.57 18.84 -0.04
CA ASN A 311 9.12 17.56 -0.61
C ASN A 311 7.81 17.71 -1.38
N ALA A 312 6.88 18.54 -0.89
CA ALA A 312 5.64 18.82 -1.61
C ALA A 312 5.88 19.47 -2.99
N VAL A 313 6.97 20.22 -3.18
CA VAL A 313 7.38 20.70 -4.53
C VAL A 313 7.67 19.53 -5.47
N ILE A 314 8.37 18.49 -5.00
CA ILE A 314 8.64 17.28 -5.77
C ILE A 314 7.33 16.55 -6.11
N MET A 315 6.45 16.41 -5.11
CA MET A 315 5.11 15.81 -5.32
C MET A 315 4.31 16.60 -6.37
N VAL A 316 4.35 17.94 -6.34
CA VAL A 316 3.71 18.82 -7.33
C VAL A 316 4.28 18.60 -8.74
N GLN A 317 5.60 18.44 -8.88
CA GLN A 317 6.22 18.12 -10.15
C GLN A 317 5.77 16.77 -10.70
N ASN A 318 5.67 15.75 -9.84
CA ASN A 318 5.19 14.42 -10.22
C ASN A 318 3.73 14.47 -10.68
N ILE A 319 2.89 15.29 -10.03
CA ILE A 319 1.51 15.55 -10.48
C ILE A 319 1.51 16.25 -11.84
N GLU A 320 2.28 17.32 -12.03
CA GLU A 320 2.36 18.04 -13.31
C GLU A 320 2.73 17.10 -14.46
N ASN A 321 3.76 16.29 -14.25
CA ASN A 321 4.26 15.33 -15.23
C ASN A 321 3.16 14.33 -15.60
N ALA A 322 2.49 13.76 -14.59
CA ALA A 322 1.44 12.78 -14.81
C ALA A 322 0.23 13.36 -15.56
N LEU A 323 -0.27 14.52 -15.12
CA LEU A 323 -1.41 15.17 -15.75
C LEU A 323 -1.08 15.61 -17.19
N SER A 324 0.13 16.10 -17.44
CA SER A 324 0.59 16.51 -18.77
C SER A 324 0.77 15.34 -19.73
N ALA A 325 1.21 14.18 -19.24
CA ALA A 325 1.33 12.96 -20.04
C ALA A 325 -0.05 12.42 -20.45
N LEU A 326 -1.02 12.45 -19.53
CA LEU A 326 -2.38 11.95 -19.75
C LEU A 326 -3.25 12.91 -20.56
N ASP A 327 -3.04 14.23 -20.41
CA ASP A 327 -3.81 15.27 -21.09
C ASP A 327 -2.89 16.36 -21.68
N PRO A 328 -2.17 16.05 -22.79
CA PRO A 328 -1.21 16.97 -23.40
C PRO A 328 -1.83 18.28 -23.89
N ALA A 329 -3.13 18.29 -24.19
CA ALA A 329 -3.84 19.49 -24.64
C ALA A 329 -3.91 20.59 -23.55
N ASN A 330 -3.85 20.20 -22.28
CA ASN A 330 -3.85 21.13 -21.14
C ASN A 330 -2.48 21.22 -20.42
N ALA A 331 -1.43 20.58 -20.94
CA ALA A 331 -0.08 20.56 -20.33
C ALA A 331 0.43 21.95 -19.92
N LYS A 332 0.25 22.96 -20.78
CA LYS A 332 0.65 24.35 -20.43
C LYS A 332 -0.10 24.87 -19.19
N THR A 333 -1.39 24.57 -19.06
CA THR A 333 -2.17 25.00 -17.89
C THR A 333 -1.68 24.31 -16.62
N TYR A 334 -1.37 23.01 -16.69
CA TYR A 334 -0.79 22.27 -15.56
C TYR A 334 0.56 22.85 -15.15
N SER A 335 1.42 23.16 -16.12
CA SER A 335 2.73 23.76 -15.87
C SER A 335 2.65 25.17 -15.27
N ASP A 336 1.81 26.05 -15.82
CA ASP A 336 1.59 27.40 -15.28
C ASP A 336 1.07 27.35 -13.84
N ASN A 337 0.16 26.42 -13.53
CA ASN A 337 -0.40 26.21 -12.20
C ASN A 337 0.62 25.63 -11.22
N ALA A 338 1.36 24.60 -11.63
CA ALA A 338 2.41 23.96 -10.84
C ALA A 338 3.48 24.98 -10.45
N ALA A 339 3.98 25.77 -11.40
CA ALA A 339 4.95 26.84 -11.14
C ALA A 339 4.43 27.88 -10.12
N ALA A 340 3.17 28.31 -10.27
CA ALA A 340 2.56 29.26 -9.34
C ALA A 340 2.40 28.67 -7.92
N TYR A 341 2.08 27.38 -7.82
CA TYR A 341 1.93 26.70 -6.54
C TYR A 341 3.28 26.39 -5.88
N THR A 342 4.27 25.93 -6.64
CA THR A 342 5.66 25.74 -6.18
C THR A 342 6.22 27.01 -5.55
N ALA A 343 6.04 28.18 -6.17
CA ALA A 343 6.50 29.44 -5.57
C ALA A 343 5.85 29.74 -4.19
N ARG A 344 4.58 29.33 -4.00
CA ARG A 344 3.90 29.44 -2.70
C ARG A 344 4.47 28.44 -1.68
N LEU A 345 4.81 27.23 -2.11
CA LEU A 345 5.44 26.21 -1.27
C LEU A 345 6.86 26.60 -0.84
N GLU A 346 7.66 27.19 -1.74
CA GLU A 346 9.00 27.72 -1.41
C GLU A 346 8.91 28.88 -0.41
N THR A 347 7.93 29.77 -0.60
CA THR A 347 7.66 30.86 0.36
C THR A 347 7.25 30.29 1.72
N LEU A 348 6.44 29.23 1.73
CA LEU A 348 6.03 28.53 2.95
C LEU A 348 7.23 27.87 3.63
N ASP A 349 8.09 27.16 2.90
CA ASP A 349 9.31 26.54 3.42
C ASP A 349 10.21 27.54 4.15
N GLY A 350 10.48 28.68 3.51
CA GLY A 350 11.25 29.77 4.11
C GLY A 350 10.58 30.38 5.34
N TRP A 351 9.24 30.49 5.33
CA TRP A 351 8.49 30.91 6.49
C TRP A 351 8.61 29.91 7.64
N VAL A 352 8.48 28.60 7.38
CA VAL A 352 8.62 27.55 8.41
C VAL A 352 9.99 27.62 9.07
N GLN A 353 11.07 27.67 8.28
CA GLN A 353 12.43 27.81 8.80
C GLN A 353 12.54 29.04 9.71
N SER A 354 12.04 30.20 9.28
CA SER A 354 12.10 31.43 10.08
C SER A 354 11.36 31.33 11.42
N GLN A 355 10.27 30.55 11.47
CA GLN A 355 9.52 30.34 12.70
C GLN A 355 10.28 29.38 13.63
N ILE A 356 10.79 28.26 13.11
CA ILE A 356 11.57 27.30 13.91
C ILE A 356 12.87 27.93 14.43
N ASP A 357 13.53 28.79 13.64
CA ASP A 357 14.74 29.50 14.06
C ASP A 357 14.52 30.43 15.26
N SER A 358 13.27 30.84 15.50
CA SER A 358 12.91 31.66 16.66
C SER A 358 12.77 30.87 17.98
N ILE A 359 12.89 29.55 17.93
CA ILE A 359 12.95 28.65 19.09
C ILE A 359 14.43 28.48 19.50
N PRO A 360 14.79 28.66 20.79
CA PRO A 360 16.14 28.34 21.28
C PRO A 360 16.53 26.90 20.93
N GLN A 361 17.77 26.68 20.48
CA GLN A 361 18.19 25.37 19.94
C GLN A 361 17.98 24.22 20.94
N GLU A 362 18.24 24.47 22.22
CA GLU A 362 18.06 23.53 23.32
C GLU A 362 16.60 23.15 23.60
N LYS A 363 15.63 23.92 23.07
CA LYS A 363 14.20 23.66 23.21
C LYS A 363 13.59 22.97 21.99
N ARG A 364 14.35 22.73 20.92
CA ARG A 364 13.85 22.13 19.67
C ARG A 364 13.70 20.61 19.79
N LEU A 365 13.09 20.16 20.89
CA LEU A 365 12.84 18.77 21.21
C LEU A 365 11.38 18.44 20.90
N MET A 366 11.17 17.40 20.10
CA MET A 366 9.85 16.93 19.71
C MET A 366 9.60 15.53 20.24
N VAL A 367 8.47 15.36 20.89
CA VAL A 367 7.91 14.05 21.24
C VAL A 367 6.61 13.92 20.47
N THR A 368 6.42 12.84 19.71
CA THR A 368 5.25 12.68 18.83
C THR A 368 4.39 11.48 19.23
N ASP A 369 3.21 11.34 18.63
CA ASP A 369 2.34 10.18 18.79
C ASP A 369 2.90 8.94 18.07
N HIS A 370 3.40 9.10 16.85
CA HIS A 370 4.08 8.08 16.04
C HIS A 370 5.20 8.74 15.24
N ASN A 371 6.03 7.95 14.56
CA ASN A 371 7.17 8.44 13.78
C ASN A 371 6.69 9.11 12.47
N SER A 372 6.11 10.31 12.56
CA SER A 372 5.56 11.04 11.39
C SER A 372 6.28 12.34 11.07
N PHE A 373 7.25 12.76 11.89
CA PHE A 373 7.91 14.06 11.76
C PHE A 373 9.38 13.96 11.32
N GLY A 374 9.87 12.79 10.89
CA GLY A 374 11.27 12.57 10.49
C GLY A 374 11.78 13.62 9.49
N TYR A 375 11.07 13.76 8.36
CA TYR A 375 11.39 14.78 7.35
C TYR A 375 11.35 16.22 7.89
N PHE A 376 10.33 16.56 8.70
CA PHE A 376 10.17 17.91 9.26
C PHE A 376 11.30 18.25 10.23
N ALA A 377 11.60 17.34 11.15
CA ALA A 377 12.65 17.48 12.15
C ALA A 377 14.02 17.62 11.48
N ASN A 378 14.35 16.75 10.52
CA ASN A 378 15.59 16.81 9.75
C ASN A 378 15.72 18.13 8.95
N ARG A 379 14.66 18.56 8.25
CA ARG A 379 14.70 19.77 7.41
C ARG A 379 14.88 21.05 8.23
N TYR A 380 14.25 21.16 9.40
CA TYR A 380 14.21 22.41 10.17
C TYR A 380 15.07 22.41 11.44
N GLY A 381 15.77 21.31 11.73
CA GLY A 381 16.70 21.23 12.86
C GLY A 381 16.00 21.07 14.21
N LEU A 382 15.02 20.17 14.28
CA LEU A 382 14.45 19.67 15.54
C LEU A 382 14.98 18.27 15.83
N GLU A 383 15.12 17.93 17.12
CA GLU A 383 15.47 16.58 17.58
C GLU A 383 14.18 15.83 17.96
N LEU A 384 13.99 14.64 17.40
CA LEU A 384 12.95 13.72 17.84
C LEU A 384 13.46 12.98 19.09
N VAL A 385 12.88 13.29 20.25
CA VAL A 385 13.18 12.61 21.52
C VAL A 385 12.60 11.19 21.53
N GLY A 386 11.47 11.00 20.85
CA GLY A 386 10.80 9.72 20.68
C GLY A 386 9.34 9.87 20.29
N ALA A 387 8.67 8.74 20.09
CA ALA A 387 7.25 8.68 19.77
C ALA A 387 6.51 7.72 20.72
N VAL A 388 5.26 8.04 21.04
CA VAL A 388 4.40 7.19 21.88
C VAL A 388 4.25 5.79 21.27
N VAL A 389 4.10 5.72 19.95
CA VAL A 389 4.18 4.50 19.15
C VAL A 389 5.46 4.59 18.30
N PRO A 390 6.51 3.81 18.57
CA PRO A 390 7.78 3.89 17.84
C PRO A 390 7.72 3.22 16.45
N ALA A 391 6.66 3.51 15.69
CA ALA A 391 6.44 3.01 14.34
C ALA A 391 5.95 4.14 13.43
N TYR A 392 6.01 3.94 12.12
CA TYR A 392 5.45 4.88 11.14
C TYR A 392 3.92 4.85 11.09
N SER A 393 3.26 3.91 11.76
CA SER A 393 1.81 3.87 11.91
C SER A 393 1.44 3.95 13.39
N ALA A 394 0.40 4.71 13.70
CA ALA A 394 -0.16 4.79 15.05
C ALA A 394 -1.05 3.58 15.40
N SER A 395 -1.10 2.55 14.56
CA SER A 395 -1.96 1.37 14.74
C SER A 395 -1.38 0.31 15.69
N ALA A 396 -0.08 0.38 16.01
CA ALA A 396 0.55 -0.52 16.98
C ALA A 396 0.35 0.00 18.42
N GLU A 397 0.20 -0.93 19.37
CA GLU A 397 0.24 -0.59 20.80
C GLU A 397 1.69 -0.68 21.30
N PRO A 398 2.22 0.37 21.95
CA PRO A 398 3.55 0.31 22.54
C PRO A 398 3.52 -0.59 23.78
N SER A 399 4.63 -1.28 24.02
CA SER A 399 4.84 -2.02 25.27
C SER A 399 4.97 -1.07 26.46
N ALA A 400 4.70 -1.60 27.66
CA ALA A 400 4.89 -0.83 28.91
C ALA A 400 6.34 -0.37 29.11
N GLN A 401 7.31 -1.13 28.58
CA GLN A 401 8.73 -0.79 28.66
C GLN A 401 9.07 0.40 27.76
N GLU A 402 8.59 0.40 26.50
CA GLU A 402 8.81 1.52 25.57
C GLU A 402 8.18 2.81 26.11
N LEU A 403 6.98 2.72 26.70
CA LEU A 403 6.33 3.90 27.30
C LEU A 403 7.11 4.45 28.50
N ALA A 404 7.67 3.58 29.36
CA ALA A 404 8.50 4.00 30.49
C ALA A 404 9.82 4.62 30.02
N GLN A 405 10.47 4.05 29.00
CA GLN A 405 11.68 4.61 28.40
C GLN A 405 11.43 5.99 27.78
N LEU A 406 10.28 6.16 27.10
CA LEU A 406 9.88 7.44 26.56
C LEU A 406 9.63 8.46 27.68
N GLN A 407 8.95 8.08 28.76
CA GLN A 407 8.74 8.93 29.93
C GLN A 407 10.08 9.42 30.51
N ASP A 408 11.04 8.52 30.71
CA ASP A 408 12.37 8.87 31.19
C ASP A 408 13.10 9.80 30.21
N ALA A 409 12.99 9.56 28.90
CA ALA A 409 13.59 10.41 27.88
C ALA A 409 13.00 11.83 27.89
N VAL A 410 11.67 11.96 27.99
CA VAL A 410 10.95 13.24 28.08
C VAL A 410 11.48 14.07 29.26
N VAL A 411 11.57 13.46 30.45
CA VAL A 411 12.01 14.15 31.68
C VAL A 411 13.51 14.49 31.61
N ASN A 412 14.36 13.54 31.23
CA ASN A 412 15.81 13.71 31.27
C ASN A 412 16.33 14.66 30.18
N ARG A 413 15.69 14.69 29.00
CA ARG A 413 16.03 15.62 27.92
C ARG A 413 15.41 17.00 28.12
N GLY A 414 14.39 17.12 28.98
CA GLY A 414 13.68 18.38 29.23
C GLY A 414 12.76 18.78 28.09
N ALA A 415 12.12 17.80 27.43
CA ALA A 415 11.13 18.08 26.39
C ALA A 415 9.93 18.83 27.00
N GLN A 416 9.42 19.84 26.30
CA GLN A 416 8.39 20.74 26.83
C GLN A 416 6.96 20.38 26.41
N ALA A 417 6.84 19.62 25.31
CA ALA A 417 5.55 19.28 24.73
C ALA A 417 5.57 17.90 24.05
N ILE A 418 4.39 17.27 24.03
CA ILE A 418 4.06 16.09 23.24
C ILE A 418 3.09 16.52 22.14
N PHE A 419 3.42 16.20 20.90
CA PHE A 419 2.65 16.56 19.71
C PHE A 419 1.84 15.35 19.23
N VAL A 420 0.52 15.48 19.16
CA VAL A 420 -0.40 14.37 18.85
C VAL A 420 -1.25 14.68 17.62
N GLY A 421 -1.36 13.73 16.70
CA GLY A 421 -2.19 13.82 15.51
C GLY A 421 -3.68 13.91 15.84
N THR A 422 -4.42 14.75 15.11
CA THR A 422 -5.89 14.87 15.29
C THR A 422 -6.67 13.63 14.84
N THR A 423 -6.03 12.70 14.13
CA THR A 423 -6.67 11.51 13.56
C THR A 423 -6.33 10.21 14.31
N VAL A 424 -5.57 10.28 15.40
CA VAL A 424 -5.17 9.12 16.21
C VAL A 424 -5.83 9.14 17.59
N ASN A 425 -5.74 8.02 18.32
CA ASN A 425 -6.24 7.94 19.70
C ASN A 425 -5.27 8.63 20.68
N PRO A 426 -5.66 9.72 21.37
CA PRO A 426 -4.74 10.51 22.18
C PRO A 426 -4.51 9.92 23.59
N VAL A 427 -5.22 8.86 24.00
CA VAL A 427 -5.26 8.41 25.41
C VAL A 427 -3.87 8.13 26.00
N LEU A 428 -2.97 7.52 25.24
CA LEU A 428 -1.60 7.25 25.71
C LEU A 428 -0.77 8.53 25.82
N ALA A 429 -0.88 9.43 24.85
CA ALA A 429 -0.19 10.71 24.86
C ALA A 429 -0.70 11.62 26.01
N GLU A 430 -2.01 11.60 26.28
CA GLU A 430 -2.63 12.32 27.41
C GLU A 430 -2.08 11.83 28.76
N ARG A 431 -1.95 10.51 28.94
CA ARG A 431 -1.37 9.94 30.16
C ARG A 431 0.09 10.32 30.31
N LEU A 432 0.88 10.19 29.24
CA LEU A 432 2.29 10.57 29.26
C LEU A 432 2.45 12.07 29.60
N ALA A 433 1.61 12.93 29.04
CA ALA A 433 1.59 14.37 29.36
C ALA A 433 1.25 14.63 30.83
N GLN A 434 0.27 13.91 31.39
CA GLN A 434 -0.09 14.02 32.81
C GLN A 434 1.04 13.55 33.74
N ASP A 435 1.71 12.45 33.40
CA ASP A 435 2.75 11.84 34.22
C ASP A 435 4.07 12.63 34.19
N THR A 436 4.35 13.33 33.09
CA THR A 436 5.57 14.15 32.92
C THR A 436 5.35 15.64 33.16
N GLY A 437 4.11 16.10 33.18
CA GLY A 437 3.74 17.51 33.35
C GLY A 437 3.98 18.38 32.12
N VAL A 438 4.27 17.78 30.96
CA VAL A 438 4.50 18.50 29.69
C VAL A 438 3.17 18.82 28.99
N GLN A 439 3.18 19.80 28.10
CA GLN A 439 1.99 20.20 27.36
C GLN A 439 1.65 19.17 26.26
N LEU A 440 0.38 18.78 26.15
CA LEU A 440 -0.12 18.06 24.96
C LEU A 440 -0.57 19.06 23.90
N VAL A 441 -0.08 18.91 22.67
CA VAL A 441 -0.31 19.84 21.54
C VAL A 441 -0.90 19.08 20.36
N PRO A 442 -2.15 19.35 19.95
CA PRO A 442 -2.75 18.69 18.79
C PRO A 442 -2.19 19.27 17.48
N LEU A 443 -1.77 18.39 16.57
CA LEU A 443 -1.28 18.69 15.21
C LEU A 443 -2.05 17.91 14.16
N TYR A 444 -2.04 18.39 12.92
CA TYR A 444 -2.49 17.60 11.78
C TYR A 444 -1.30 16.79 11.23
N THR A 445 -1.48 15.50 10.96
CA THR A 445 -0.39 14.62 10.49
C THR A 445 -0.74 13.96 9.17
N GLY A 446 -1.69 13.01 9.19
CA GLY A 446 -2.09 12.21 8.02
C GLY A 446 -3.23 12.77 7.18
N SER A 447 -3.85 13.88 7.59
CA SER A 447 -5.04 14.42 6.91
C SER A 447 -5.14 15.94 7.05
N LEU A 448 -5.68 16.60 6.03
CA LEU A 448 -6.16 17.97 6.14
C LEU A 448 -7.34 18.06 7.11
N GLY A 449 -7.54 19.24 7.66
CA GLY A 449 -8.65 19.52 8.57
C GLY A 449 -9.99 19.71 7.85
N GLU A 450 -11.06 19.56 8.62
CA GLU A 450 -12.42 19.83 8.16
C GLU A 450 -12.66 21.34 7.96
N ALA A 451 -13.74 21.69 7.25
CA ALA A 451 -14.08 23.10 7.01
C ALA A 451 -14.24 23.90 8.31
N GLY A 452 -13.50 25.00 8.44
CA GLY A 452 -13.47 25.87 9.61
C GLY A 452 -12.36 25.54 10.62
N SER A 453 -11.51 24.55 10.33
CA SER A 453 -10.43 24.15 11.24
C SER A 453 -9.17 25.01 11.15
N GLY A 454 -9.01 25.80 10.08
CA GLY A 454 -7.77 26.54 9.80
C GLY A 454 -6.61 25.68 9.27
N ALA A 455 -6.91 24.46 8.80
CA ALA A 455 -5.96 23.51 8.19
C ALA A 455 -6.56 22.82 6.95
N GLU A 456 -7.43 23.52 6.22
CA GLU A 456 -8.24 22.97 5.11
C GLU A 456 -7.47 22.83 3.79
N SER A 457 -6.29 23.43 3.70
CA SER A 457 -5.36 23.31 2.57
C SER A 457 -4.00 22.84 3.06
N TYR A 458 -3.15 22.31 2.17
CA TYR A 458 -1.80 21.90 2.55
C TYR A 458 -0.97 23.05 3.16
N ILE A 459 -1.11 24.25 2.61
CA ILE A 459 -0.41 25.43 3.14
C ILE A 459 -0.91 25.78 4.54
N ASP A 460 -2.23 25.73 4.77
CA ASP A 460 -2.82 26.02 6.08
C ASP A 460 -2.46 24.93 7.11
N PHE A 461 -2.44 23.66 6.69
CA PHE A 461 -1.95 22.51 7.46
C PHE A 461 -0.54 22.74 7.99
N ILE A 462 0.43 23.08 7.11
CA ILE A 462 1.81 23.33 7.54
C ILE A 462 1.91 24.57 8.44
N ARG A 463 1.15 25.63 8.13
CA ARG A 463 1.12 26.85 8.95
C ARG A 463 0.58 26.62 10.34
N TYR A 464 -0.52 25.89 10.45
CA TYR A 464 -1.11 25.51 11.72
C TYR A 464 -0.10 24.74 12.57
N ASN A 465 0.47 23.66 11.99
CA ASN A 465 1.41 22.82 12.71
C ASN A 465 2.64 23.59 13.19
N THR A 466 3.25 24.36 12.28
CA THR A 466 4.43 25.18 12.62
C THR A 466 4.12 26.18 13.73
N THR A 467 2.96 26.85 13.66
CA THR A 467 2.55 27.81 14.68
C THR A 467 2.34 27.13 16.04
N ALA A 468 1.70 25.96 16.05
CA ALA A 468 1.46 25.19 17.27
C ALA A 468 2.78 24.70 17.90
N ILE A 469 3.70 24.17 17.09
CA ILE A 469 5.05 23.76 17.52
C ILE A 469 5.81 24.95 18.14
N VAL A 470 5.85 26.08 17.44
CA VAL A 470 6.58 27.27 17.88
C VAL A 470 6.02 27.85 19.17
N ASN A 471 4.69 27.88 19.33
CA ASN A 471 4.06 28.37 20.56
C ASN A 471 4.31 27.45 21.76
N ALA A 472 4.48 26.14 21.52
CA ALA A 472 4.71 25.17 22.57
C ALA A 472 6.18 25.10 23.02
N LEU A 473 7.13 25.45 22.14
CA LEU A 473 8.57 25.33 22.39
C LEU A 473 9.28 26.67 22.65
N LYS A 474 8.60 27.81 22.51
CA LYS A 474 9.13 29.13 22.90
C LYS A 474 9.04 29.35 24.39
#